data_AF-A0A9E0NG58-F1
#
_entry.id   AF-A0A9E0NG58-F1
#
_cell.length_a   1.000
_cell.length_b   1.000
_cell.length_c   1.000
_cell.angle_alpha   90.00
_cell.angle_beta   90.00
_cell.angle_gamma   90.00
#
_symmetry.space_group_name_H-M   'P 1'
#
loop_
_entity.id
_entity.type
_entity.pdbx_description
1 polymer ?
#
loop_
_entity_poly.entity_id
_entity_poly.type
_entity_poly.pdbx_seq_one_letter_code
_entity_poly.pdbx_strand_id
1 'polypeptide(L)' 'EDLPYQWYDTPNMRFFTMLDFEDLCHQLDLVVRDRQVLDEQGQRVTEECDFLGSLAVYRLARHD' A
#
# COMPACT_ATOMS: atom_id res chain seq x y z
N GLU A 1 -21.17 1.87 32.99
CA GLU A 1 -20.46 0.97 32.05
C GLU A 1 -19.97 1.82 30.92
N ASP A 2 -18.72 2.26 31.00
CA ASP A 2 -18.09 3.02 29.93
C ASP A 2 -17.63 2.04 28.87
N LEU A 3 -18.05 2.24 27.61
CA LEU A 3 -17.46 1.52 26.49
C LEU A 3 -15.93 1.73 26.55
N PRO A 4 -15.12 0.67 26.41
CA PRO A 4 -13.68 0.77 26.66
C PRO A 4 -12.93 1.68 25.68
N TYR A 5 -13.56 2.12 24.58
CA TYR A 5 -12.99 3.05 23.60
C TYR A 5 -14.09 3.91 22.96
N GLN A 6 -13.78 5.16 22.62
CA GLN A 6 -14.70 6.05 21.92
C GLN A 6 -14.88 5.58 20.48
N TRP A 7 -16.05 5.81 19.86
CA TRP A 7 -16.37 5.31 18.51
C TRP A 7 -15.45 5.86 17.40
N TYR A 8 -14.70 6.94 17.68
CA TYR A 8 -13.66 7.52 16.83
C TYR A 8 -12.24 7.01 17.12
N ASP A 9 -12.04 6.24 18.19
CA ASP A 9 -10.77 5.55 18.52
C ASP A 9 -10.61 4.23 17.76
N THR A 10 -11.55 3.88 16.88
CA THR A 10 -11.25 2.87 15.87
C THR A 10 -10.20 3.51 14.97
N PRO A 11 -8.90 3.15 15.07
CA PRO A 11 -7.95 3.68 14.11
C PRO A 11 -8.49 3.22 12.76
N ASN A 12 -8.49 4.08 11.75
CA ASN A 12 -8.77 3.63 10.39
C ASN A 12 -7.63 2.68 9.97
N MET A 13 -7.59 1.47 10.54
CA MET A 13 -6.77 0.34 10.15
C MET A 13 -7.36 -0.15 8.85
N ARG A 14 -7.06 0.59 7.78
CA ARG A 14 -7.05 0.01 6.46
C ARG A 14 -5.73 -0.71 6.37
N PHE A 15 -5.76 -2.02 6.60
CA PHE A 15 -4.75 -2.92 6.06
C PHE A 15 -4.84 -2.76 4.55
N PHE A 16 -4.03 -1.86 4.01
CA PHE A 16 -4.00 -1.52 2.60
C PHE A 16 -2.64 -1.96 2.10
N THR A 17 -2.62 -3.17 1.57
CA THR A 17 -1.43 -3.81 1.04
C THR A 17 -1.10 -3.26 -0.34
N MET A 18 0.09 -3.60 -0.81
CA MET A 18 0.49 -3.35 -2.18
C MET A 18 -0.43 -4.08 -3.18
N LEU A 19 -0.95 -5.26 -2.83
CA LEU A 19 -1.95 -5.96 -3.65
C LEU A 19 -3.25 -5.17 -3.76
N ASP A 20 -3.76 -4.62 -2.65
CA ASP A 20 -4.98 -3.80 -2.66
C ASP A 20 -4.82 -2.56 -3.56
N PHE A 21 -3.61 -1.96 -3.56
CA PHE A 21 -3.29 -0.86 -4.45
C PHE A 21 -3.24 -1.27 -5.93
N GLU A 22 -2.67 -2.43 -6.24
CA GLU A 22 -2.61 -2.95 -7.60
C GLU A 22 -3.99 -3.34 -8.14
N ASP A 23 -4.83 -3.95 -7.30
CA ASP A 23 -6.23 -4.22 -7.62
C ASP A 23 -7.01 -2.93 -7.88
N LEU A 24 -6.77 -1.87 -7.08
CA LEU A 24 -7.35 -0.55 -7.34
C LEU A 24 -6.86 0.04 -8.65
N CYS A 25 -5.57 -0.11 -8.99
CA CYS A 25 -5.04 0.35 -10.28
C CYS A 25 -5.76 -0.36 -11.44
N HIS A 26 -5.97 -1.67 -11.35
CA HIS A 26 -6.72 -2.43 -12.34
C HIS A 26 -8.17 -1.96 -12.47
N GLN A 27 -8.86 -1.68 -11.36
CA GLN A 27 -10.24 -1.15 -11.38
C GLN A 27 -10.34 0.24 -12.02
N LEU A 28 -9.27 1.03 -11.94
CA LEU A 28 -9.18 2.39 -12.51
C LEU A 28 -8.61 2.41 -13.94
N ASP A 29 -8.41 1.24 -14.56
CA ASP A 29 -7.82 1.09 -15.90
C ASP A 29 -6.41 1.72 -16.01
N LEU A 30 -5.64 1.60 -14.92
CA LEU A 30 -4.25 2.01 -14.81
C LEU A 30 -3.32 0.80 -14.98
N VAL A 31 -2.26 0.99 -15.75
CA VAL A 31 -1.22 -0.01 -15.97
C VAL A 31 -0.04 0.26 -15.07
N VAL A 32 0.31 -0.71 -14.23
CA VAL A 32 1.57 -0.70 -13.46
C VAL A 32 2.72 -1.12 -14.38
N ARG A 33 3.64 -0.20 -14.67
CA ARG A 33 4.80 -0.43 -15.56
C ARG A 33 6.08 -0.79 -14.81
N ASP A 34 6.20 -0.35 -13.57
CA ASP A 34 7.32 -0.65 -12.69
C ASP A 34 6.90 -0.43 -11.24
N ARG A 35 7.57 -1.16 -10.36
CA ARG A 35 7.35 -1.12 -8.91
C ARG A 35 8.68 -1.31 -8.21
N GLN A 36 9.00 -0.40 -7.29
CA GLN A 36 10.17 -0.52 -6.42
C GLN A 36 9.78 -0.26 -4.97
N VAL A 37 10.27 -1.12 -4.08
CA VAL A 37 10.01 -1.04 -2.64
C VAL A 37 11.33 -0.76 -1.96
N LEU A 38 11.32 0.15 -1.00
CA LEU A 38 12.48 0.57 -0.24
C LEU A 38 12.22 0.36 1.26
N ASP A 39 13.22 -0.09 1.99
CA ASP A 39 13.22 -0.10 3.46
C ASP A 39 13.47 1.30 4.02
N GLU A 40 13.52 1.44 5.34
CA GLU A 40 13.76 2.74 6.02
C GLU A 40 15.15 3.32 5.72
N GLN A 41 16.10 2.49 5.29
CA GLN A 41 17.45 2.90 4.89
C GLN A 41 17.56 3.20 3.39
N GLY A 42 16.44 3.14 2.66
CA GLY A 42 16.39 3.37 1.22
C GLY A 42 16.97 2.23 0.39
N GLN A 43 17.20 1.04 0.97
CA GLN A 43 17.64 -0.13 0.23
C GLN A 43 16.45 -0.84 -0.40
N ARG A 44 16.66 -1.47 -1.56
CA ARG A 44 15.60 -2.19 -2.26
C ARG A 44 15.18 -3.44 -1.51
N VAL A 45 13.88 -3.56 -1.29
CA VAL A 45 13.22 -4.76 -0.76
C VAL A 45 12.62 -5.53 -1.93
N THR A 46 12.92 -6.83 -2.00
CA THR A 46 12.42 -7.71 -3.07
C THR A 46 11.60 -8.90 -2.56
N GLU A 47 11.60 -9.13 -1.26
CA GLU A 47 10.86 -10.18 -0.56
C GLU A 47 10.07 -9.56 0.59
N GLU A 48 8.90 -10.12 0.93
CA GLU A 48 8.06 -9.66 2.05
C GLU A 48 7.79 -8.13 2.02
N CYS A 49 7.59 -7.57 0.83
CA CYS A 49 7.51 -6.12 0.61
C CYS A 49 6.47 -5.38 1.46
N ASP A 50 5.32 -6.02 1.72
CA ASP A 50 4.26 -5.44 2.57
C ASP A 50 4.66 -5.35 4.05
N PHE A 51 5.66 -6.12 4.50
CA PHE A 51 6.13 -6.15 5.88
C PHE A 51 7.49 -5.45 6.07
N LEU A 52 8.40 -5.60 5.11
CA LEU A 52 9.76 -5.06 5.17
C LEU A 52 9.92 -3.71 4.45
N GLY A 53 8.96 -3.33 3.62
CA GLY A 53 8.96 -2.06 2.91
C GLY A 53 8.46 -0.90 3.77
N SER A 54 9.16 0.24 3.69
CA SER A 54 8.70 1.52 4.26
C SER A 54 8.09 2.45 3.21
N LEU A 55 8.53 2.33 1.94
CA LEU A 55 8.06 3.13 0.81
C LEU A 55 7.96 2.28 -0.45
N ALA A 56 6.84 2.35 -1.14
CA ALA A 56 6.67 1.79 -2.48
C ALA A 56 6.49 2.90 -3.52
N VAL A 57 7.25 2.83 -4.62
CA VAL A 57 7.19 3.74 -5.76
C VAL A 57 6.67 2.99 -6.97
N TYR A 58 5.61 3.52 -7.58
CA TYR A 58 4.96 2.94 -8.75
C TYR A 58 5.11 3.86 -9.97
N ARG A 59 5.39 3.26 -11.12
CA ARG A 59 5.29 3.93 -12.41
C ARG A 59 4.00 3.49 -13.09
N LEU A 60 3.02 4.39 -13.15
CA LEU A 60 1.70 4.12 -13.71
C LEU A 60 1.57 4.71 -15.13
N ALA A 61 0.74 4.09 -15.95
CA ALA A 61 0.32 4.60 -17.26
C ALA A 61 -1.19 4.38 -17.43
N ARG A 62 -1.81 5.06 -18.41
CA ARG A 62 -3.14 4.72 -18.89
C ARG A 62 -3.03 3.90 -20.17
N HIS A 63 -4.04 3.09 -20.46
CA HIS A 63 -4.24 2.54 -21.79
C HIS A 63 -4.51 3.71 -22.74
N ASP A 64 -3.71 3.83 -23.81
CA ASP A 64 -3.93 4.79 -24.91
C ASP A 64 -5.10 4.35 -25.80
#